data_AF-A0A7Y4Y0F3-F1
#
_entry.id   AF-A0A7Y4Y0F3-F1
#
_cell.length_a   1.000
_cell.length_b   1.000
_cell.length_c   1.000
_cell.angle_alpha   90.00
_cell.angle_beta   90.00
_cell.angle_gamma   90.00
#
_symmetry.space_group_name_H-M   'P 1'
#
loop_
_entity.id
_entity.type
_entity.pdbx_description
1 polymer ?
#
loop_
_entity_poly.entity_id
_entity_poly.type
_entity_poly.pdbx_seq_one_letter_code
_entity_poly.pdbx_strand_id
1 'polypeptide(L)'
;MRLIFLILLLIVSLVGCDRRLNREITREDALKIAHSAAKKHGYDIDEYMLSDFAEELSQDKKKWMFLFLKKPVPALGNQFVVVVDRSTGVTHVIPGE
;
A
#
# COMPACT_ATOMS: atom_id res chain seq x y z
N MET A 1 21.29 38.72 0.92
CA MET A 1 22.02 37.43 0.83
C MET A 1 21.40 36.30 1.66
N ARG A 2 20.86 36.53 2.87
CA ARG A 2 20.27 35.46 3.70
C ARG A 2 18.94 34.87 3.18
N LEU A 3 18.15 35.64 2.42
CA LEU A 3 16.84 35.22 1.92
C LEU A 3 16.91 34.24 0.74
N ILE A 4 17.93 34.38 -0.12
CA ILE A 4 18.14 33.51 -1.30
C ILE A 4 18.52 32.08 -0.89
N PHE A 5 19.28 31.94 0.21
CA PHE A 5 19.74 30.65 0.72
C PHE A 5 18.58 29.79 1.27
N LEU A 6 17.57 30.42 1.88
CA LEU A 6 16.36 29.75 2.38
C LEU A 6 15.47 29.25 1.23
N ILE A 7 15.38 30.00 0.14
CA ILE A 7 14.61 29.60 -1.05
C ILE A 7 15.26 28.39 -1.73
N LEU A 8 16.59 28.38 -1.85
CA LEU A 8 17.32 27.24 -2.43
C LEU A 8 17.15 25.93 -1.65
N LEU A 9 17.12 25.96 -0.32
CA LEU A 9 16.87 24.78 0.53
C LEU A 9 15.44 24.22 0.37
N LEU A 10 14.46 25.10 0.14
CA LEU A 10 13.07 24.72 -0.03
C LEU A 10 12.82 23.97 -1.36
N ILE A 11 13.55 24.34 -2.42
CA ILE A 11 13.46 23.69 -3.73
C ILE A 11 14.04 22.25 -3.68
N VAL A 12 15.12 22.02 -2.93
CA VAL A 12 15.73 20.68 -2.80
C VAL A 12 14.80 19.69 -2.10
N SER A 13 13.91 20.17 -1.24
CA SER A 13 12.92 19.34 -0.52
C SER A 13 11.75 18.91 -1.42
N LEU A 14 11.46 19.66 -2.50
CA LEU A 14 10.40 19.33 -3.45
C LEU A 14 10.83 18.32 -4.52
N VAL A 15 12.14 18.10 -4.68
CA VAL A 15 12.68 17.03 -5.54
C VAL A 15 12.74 15.71 -4.74
N GLY A 16 11.65 15.41 -4.02
CA GLY A 16 11.41 14.07 -3.52
C GLY A 16 11.05 13.18 -4.70
N CYS A 17 12.06 12.67 -5.40
CA CYS A 17 12.04 11.54 -6.33
C CYS A 17 10.64 11.06 -6.78
N ASP A 18 9.96 11.81 -7.65
CA ASP A 18 8.94 11.22 -8.53
C ASP A 18 9.65 10.63 -9.75
N ARG A 19 10.62 9.74 -9.50
CA ARG A 19 11.08 8.80 -10.52
C ARG A 19 10.00 7.75 -10.63
N ARG A 20 8.91 8.06 -11.34
CA ARG A 20 8.14 7.02 -12.04
C ARG A 20 9.03 6.47 -13.15
N LEU A 21 10.05 5.69 -12.75
CA LEU A 21 10.48 4.62 -13.63
C LEU A 21 9.22 3.82 -13.91
N ASN A 22 8.91 3.66 -15.19
CA ASN A 22 7.73 2.98 -15.72
C ASN A 22 7.83 1.46 -15.46
N ARG A 23 8.17 1.07 -14.23
CA ARG A 23 8.32 -0.28 -13.74
C ARG A 23 7.09 -0.56 -12.91
N GLU A 24 6.37 -1.62 -13.27
CA GLU A 24 5.27 -2.13 -12.47
C GLU A 24 5.75 -2.36 -11.03
N ILE A 25 4.93 -1.93 -10.07
CA ILE A 25 5.19 -2.10 -8.64
C ILE A 25 5.33 -3.59 -8.34
N THR A 26 6.45 -3.93 -7.70
CA THR A 26 6.74 -5.30 -7.29
C THR A 26 5.75 -5.75 -6.22
N ARG A 27 5.60 -7.08 -6.04
CA ARG A 27 4.77 -7.62 -4.96
C ARG A 27 5.20 -7.07 -3.59
N GLU A 28 6.50 -7.00 -3.33
CA GLU A 28 7.04 -6.55 -2.04
C GLU A 28 6.72 -5.07 -1.78
N ASP A 29 6.89 -4.21 -2.78
CA ASP A 29 6.56 -2.79 -2.66
C ASP A 29 5.06 -2.56 -2.52
N ALA A 30 4.25 -3.33 -3.26
CA ALA A 30 2.80 -3.28 -3.15
C ALA A 30 2.32 -3.72 -1.76
N LEU A 31 2.96 -4.71 -1.14
CA LEU A 31 2.62 -5.15 0.22
C LEU A 31 2.95 -4.06 1.26
N LYS A 32 4.07 -3.36 1.12
CA LYS A 32 4.41 -2.20 1.98
C LYS A 32 3.39 -1.06 1.82
N ILE A 33 2.97 -0.80 0.58
CA ILE A 33 1.90 0.16 0.26
C ILE A 33 0.58 -0.28 0.91
N ALA A 34 0.24 -1.56 0.81
CA ALA A 34 -0.98 -2.12 1.38
C ALA A 34 -1.02 -2.02 2.91
N HIS A 35 0.08 -2.37 3.60
CA HIS A 35 0.20 -2.17 5.05
C HIS A 35 -0.01 -0.70 5.45
N SER A 36 0.59 0.21 4.69
CA SER A 36 0.45 1.64 4.94
C SER A 36 -0.99 2.13 4.73
N ALA A 37 -1.67 1.64 3.70
CA ALA A 37 -3.06 1.97 3.41
C ALA A 37 -4.00 1.43 4.49
N ALA A 38 -3.81 0.18 4.93
CA ALA A 38 -4.61 -0.42 6.00
C ALA A 38 -4.46 0.33 7.33
N LYS A 39 -3.23 0.69 7.73
CA LYS A 39 -2.97 1.51 8.92
C LYS A 39 -3.66 2.87 8.84
N LYS A 40 -3.59 3.54 7.68
CA LYS A 40 -4.30 4.81 7.44
C LYS A 40 -5.83 4.67 7.52
N HIS A 41 -6.36 3.49 7.22
CA HIS A 41 -7.78 3.17 7.33
C HIS A 41 -8.20 2.78 8.76
N GLY A 42 -7.27 2.73 9.71
CA GLY A 42 -7.54 2.44 11.12
C GLY A 42 -7.35 0.97 11.54
N TYR A 43 -6.83 0.11 10.66
CA TYR A 43 -6.50 -1.26 11.04
C TYR A 43 -5.18 -1.32 11.81
N ASP A 44 -5.17 -2.03 12.94
CA ASP A 44 -3.95 -2.47 13.59
C ASP A 44 -3.42 -3.73 12.89
N ILE A 45 -2.46 -3.56 11.98
CA ILE A 45 -1.90 -4.66 11.17
C ILE A 45 -1.30 -5.77 12.04
N ASP A 46 -0.86 -5.48 13.26
CA ASP A 46 -0.29 -6.49 14.14
C ASP A 46 -1.35 -7.47 14.65
N GLU A 47 -2.65 -7.17 14.52
CA GLU A 47 -3.75 -8.10 14.78
C GLU A 47 -4.08 -9.00 13.58
N TYR A 48 -3.54 -8.72 12.40
CA TYR A 48 -3.87 -9.43 11.17
C TYR A 48 -2.69 -10.27 10.65
N MET A 49 -3.00 -11.22 9.79
CA MET A 49 -2.03 -11.95 8.98
C MET A 49 -2.42 -11.90 7.51
N LEU A 50 -1.42 -11.92 6.63
CA LEU A 50 -1.65 -12.04 5.20
C LEU A 50 -2.13 -13.46 4.88
N SER A 51 -3.24 -13.57 4.16
CA SER A 51 -3.79 -14.84 3.70
C SER A 51 -2.91 -15.47 2.62
N ASP A 52 -2.73 -16.79 2.68
CA ASP A 52 -2.14 -17.62 1.63
C ASP A 52 -3.20 -18.30 0.73
N PHE A 53 -4.48 -18.11 1.02
CA PHE A 53 -5.59 -18.78 0.32
C PHE A 53 -5.98 -18.12 -1.01
N ALA A 54 -5.64 -16.84 -1.22
CA ALA A 54 -6.11 -16.07 -2.37
C ALA A 54 -4.98 -15.75 -3.34
N GLU A 55 -5.29 -15.78 -4.65
CA GLU A 55 -4.38 -15.24 -5.66
C GLU A 55 -4.27 -13.72 -5.47
N GLU A 56 -3.04 -13.25 -5.28
CA GLU A 56 -2.79 -11.84 -4.98
C GLU A 56 -2.74 -10.95 -6.22
N LEU A 57 -2.88 -11.52 -7.41
CA LEU A 57 -2.86 -10.79 -8.66
C LEU A 57 -4.25 -10.85 -9.29
N SER A 58 -4.77 -9.69 -9.69
CA SER A 58 -6.02 -9.67 -10.46
C SER A 58 -5.87 -10.43 -11.77
N GLN A 59 -6.98 -10.92 -12.32
CA GLN A 59 -6.99 -11.70 -13.56
C GLN A 59 -6.36 -10.95 -14.75
N ASP A 60 -6.55 -9.63 -14.81
CA ASP A 60 -5.95 -8.75 -15.83
C ASP A 60 -4.49 -8.34 -15.52
N LYS A 61 -3.96 -8.82 -14.39
CA LYS A 61 -2.63 -8.53 -13.87
C LYS A 61 -2.37 -7.05 -13.63
N LYS A 62 -3.39 -6.20 -13.47
CA LYS A 62 -3.20 -4.77 -13.23
C LYS A 62 -3.17 -4.39 -11.75
N LYS A 63 -3.62 -5.28 -10.86
CA LYS A 63 -3.77 -4.98 -9.44
C LYS A 63 -3.17 -6.09 -8.58
N TRP A 64 -2.53 -5.68 -7.50
CA TRP A 64 -2.27 -6.56 -6.36
C TRP A 64 -3.46 -6.54 -5.42
N MET A 65 -3.81 -7.69 -4.84
CA MET A 65 -4.94 -7.90 -3.96
C MET A 65 -4.46 -8.68 -2.74
N PHE A 66 -4.32 -8.01 -1.60
CA PHE A 66 -3.85 -8.63 -0.36
C PHE A 66 -5.02 -8.80 0.60
N LEU A 67 -5.36 -10.05 0.92
CA LEU A 67 -6.38 -10.39 1.91
C LEU A 67 -5.72 -10.50 3.29
N PHE A 68 -6.19 -9.70 4.23
CA PHE A 68 -5.76 -9.70 5.63
C PHE A 68 -6.83 -10.37 6.49
N LEU A 69 -6.42 -11.38 7.25
CA LEU A 69 -7.27 -12.15 8.16
C LEU A 69 -6.93 -11.80 9.61
N LYS A 70 -7.94 -11.52 10.44
CA LYS A 70 -7.70 -11.29 11.86
C LYS A 70 -7.19 -12.55 12.56
N LYS A 71 -6.23 -12.40 13.46
CA LYS A 71 -5.73 -13.47 14.32
C LYS A 71 -6.62 -13.64 15.57
N PRO A 72 -6.78 -14.85 16.11
CA PRO A 72 -6.31 -16.12 15.56
C PRO A 72 -7.22 -16.63 14.42
N VAL A 73 -6.65 -17.33 13.45
CA VAL A 73 -7.41 -17.97 12.35
C VAL A 73 -7.91 -19.35 12.80
N PRO A 74 -9.17 -19.75 12.54
CA PRO A 74 -10.17 -19.03 11.76
C PRO A 74 -10.96 -18.00 12.60
N ALA A 75 -10.69 -16.72 12.39
CA ALA A 75 -11.57 -15.66 12.86
C ALA A 75 -12.82 -15.68 11.95
N LEU A 76 -14.00 -15.90 12.53
CA LEU A 76 -15.27 -15.76 11.83
C LEU A 76 -15.58 -14.27 11.69
N GLY A 77 -15.55 -13.78 10.45
CA GLY A 77 -15.68 -12.36 10.14
C GLY A 77 -14.46 -11.55 10.60
N ASN A 78 -14.40 -10.29 10.18
CA ASN A 78 -13.27 -9.38 10.43
C ASN A 78 -12.01 -9.69 9.61
N GLN A 79 -12.19 -9.71 8.30
CA GLN A 79 -11.13 -9.69 7.30
C GLN A 79 -11.25 -8.43 6.45
N PHE A 80 -10.21 -8.07 5.72
CA PHE A 80 -10.30 -7.00 4.72
C PHE A 80 -9.34 -7.24 3.57
N VAL A 81 -9.63 -6.66 2.42
CA VAL A 81 -8.76 -6.71 1.24
C VAL A 81 -8.19 -5.33 0.96
N VAL A 82 -6.90 -5.27 0.67
CA VAL A 82 -6.27 -4.06 0.12
C VAL A 82 -5.90 -4.31 -1.32
N VAL A 83 -6.46 -3.49 -2.21
CA VAL A 83 -6.19 -3.50 -3.64
C VAL A 83 -5.20 -2.39 -3.96
N VAL A 84 -4.13 -2.71 -4.69
CA VAL A 84 -3.08 -1.77 -5.10
C VAL A 84 -2.93 -1.81 -6.62
N ASP A 85 -3.12 -0.67 -7.28
CA ASP A 85 -2.85 -0.54 -8.72
C ASP A 85 -1.35 -0.69 -9.00
N ARG A 86 -0.97 -1.60 -9.90
CA ARG A 86 0.44 -1.95 -10.17
C ARG A 86 1.22 -0.85 -10.88
N SER A 87 0.54 0.07 -11.55
CA SER A 87 1.18 1.13 -12.32
C SER A 87 1.31 2.44 -11.53
N THR A 88 0.36 2.70 -10.63
CA THR A 88 0.24 3.97 -9.92
C THR A 88 0.42 3.88 -8.42
N GLY A 89 0.26 2.69 -7.84
CA GLY A 89 0.26 2.49 -6.38
C GLY A 89 -0.99 3.04 -5.69
N VAL A 90 -2.02 3.46 -6.43
CA VAL A 90 -3.31 3.87 -5.88
C VAL A 90 -3.92 2.68 -5.12
N THR A 91 -4.45 2.96 -3.93
CA THR A 91 -4.95 1.94 -3.01
C THR A 91 -6.43 2.06 -2.76
N HIS A 92 -7.09 0.92 -2.59
CA HIS A 92 -8.46 0.81 -2.10
C HIS A 92 -8.52 -0.25 -1.01
N VAL A 93 -9.08 0.11 0.14
CA VAL A 93 -9.32 -0.81 1.25
C VAL A 93 -10.79 -1.22 1.22
N ILE A 94 -11.04 -2.51 1.15
CA ILE A 94 -12.37 -3.11 1.08
C ILE A 94 -12.57 -3.91 2.37
N PRO A 95 -13.36 -3.40 3.33
CA PRO A 95 -13.74 -4.17 4.51
C PRO A 95 -14.46 -5.46 4.08
N GLY A 96 -14.12 -6.57 4.72
CA GLY A 96 -14.91 -7.79 4.66
C GLY A 96 -16.04 -7.78 5.68
N GLU A 97 -16.96 -8.74 5.54
CA GLU A 97 -17.99 -9.04 6.54
C GLU A 97 -17.40 -9.79 7.75
#